data_AF-A0AAE3GXR8-F1
#
_entry.id   AF-A0AAE3GXR8-F1
#
_cell.length_a   1.000
_cell.length_b   1.000
_cell.length_c   1.000
_cell.angle_alpha   90.00
_cell.angle_beta   90.00
_cell.angle_gamma   90.00
#
_symmetry.space_group_name_H-M   'P 1'
#
loop_
_entity.id
_entity.type
_entity.pdbx_description
1 polymer ?
#
loop_
_entity_poly.entity_id
_entity_poly.type
_entity_poly.pdbx_seq_one_letter_code
_entity_poly.pdbx_strand_id
1 'polypeptide(L)' 'MIQQVTHPMVKLQRQVHSLVKSKIIKPSDSIWKIALLYGDDWAFWKKELIEFGFTMQDPIADLLAVEAWDEE' A
#
# COMPACT_ATOMS: atom_id res chain seq x y z
N MET A 1 -14.53 -18.12 15.75
CA MET A 1 -13.75 -16.90 15.49
C MET A 1 -13.16 -17.02 14.09
N ILE A 2 -13.82 -16.45 13.10
CA ILE A 2 -13.31 -16.42 11.73
C ILE A 2 -12.25 -15.33 11.70
N GLN A 3 -10.97 -15.71 11.61
CA GLN A 3 -9.93 -14.79 11.17
C GLN A 3 -10.35 -14.37 9.76
N GLN A 4 -10.99 -13.20 9.63
CA GLN A 4 -11.07 -12.52 8.35
C GLN A 4 -9.63 -12.36 7.90
N VAL A 5 -9.21 -13.22 6.97
CA VAL A 5 -7.94 -13.11 6.26
C VAL A 5 -8.01 -11.73 5.64
N THR A 6 -7.35 -10.77 6.28
CA THR A 6 -7.41 -9.39 5.86
C THR A 6 -6.54 -9.33 4.63
N HIS A 7 -7.14 -9.11 3.47
CA HIS A 7 -6.45 -9.06 2.18
C HIS A 7 -5.11 -8.31 2.30
N PRO A 8 -3.99 -8.82 1.74
CA PRO A 8 -2.68 -8.21 1.89
C PRO A 8 -2.68 -6.70 1.59
N MET A 9 -3.40 -6.25 0.55
CA MET A 9 -3.48 -4.81 0.24
C MET A 9 -4.16 -3.98 1.33
N VAL A 10 -5.16 -4.52 2.03
CA VAL A 10 -5.78 -3.83 3.18
C VAL A 10 -4.75 -3.62 4.29
N LYS A 11 -3.87 -4.60 4.52
CA LYS A 11 -2.77 -4.48 5.49
C LYS A 11 -1.77 -3.40 5.06
N LEU A 12 -1.35 -3.41 3.79
CA LEU A 12 -0.45 -2.40 3.23
C LEU A 12 -1.05 -1.00 3.35
N GLN A 13 -2.29 -0.80 2.89
CA GLN A 13 -2.99 0.48 2.93
C GLN A 13 -3.11 1.03 4.35
N ARG A 14 -3.46 0.18 5.34
CA ARG A 14 -3.50 0.58 6.76
C ARG A 14 -2.14 1.05 7.28
N GLN A 15 -1.06 0.36 6.92
CA GLN A 15 0.29 0.75 7.32
C GLN A 15 0.72 2.06 6.67
N VAL A 16 0.52 2.21 5.35
CA VAL A 16 0.80 3.44 4.60
C VAL A 16 0.01 4.63 5.18
N HIS A 17 -1.26 4.43 5.51
CA HIS A 17 -2.08 5.44 6.16
C HIS A 17 -1.52 5.86 7.53
N SER A 18 -1.02 4.91 8.33
CA SER A 18 -0.36 5.20 9.61
C SER A 18 0.92 6.03 9.44
N LEU A 19 1.71 5.73 8.40
CA LEU A 19 2.94 6.46 8.07
C LEU A 19 2.65 7.90 7.62
N VAL A 20 1.60 8.10 6.82
CA VAL A 20 1.09 9.43 6.44
C VAL A 20 0.64 10.22 7.67
N LYS A 21 -0.16 9.59 8.55
CA LYS A 21 -0.63 10.22 9.79
C LYS A 21 0.53 10.61 10.71
N SER A 22 1.60 9.80 10.71
CA SER A 22 2.83 10.05 11.46
C SER A 22 3.77 11.05 10.77
N LYS A 23 3.39 11.61 9.61
CA LYS A 23 4.15 12.56 8.80
C LYS A 23 5.51 12.02 8.32
N ILE A 24 5.68 10.69 8.27
CA ILE A 24 6.89 10.04 7.75
C ILE A 24 6.92 10.14 6.22
N ILE A 25 5.75 10.02 5.60
CA ILE A 25 5.51 10.19 4.16
C ILE A 25 4.31 11.12 3.95
N LYS A 26 4.15 11.63 2.74
CA LYS A 26 3.04 12.48 2.32
C LYS A 26 2.17 11.75 1.30
N PRO A 27 0.86 12.04 1.21
CA PRO A 27 0.00 11.48 0.16
C PRO A 27 0.45 11.85 -1.26
N SER A 28 1.13 12.99 -1.40
CA SER A 28 1.70 13.46 -2.67
C SER A 28 3.06 12.82 -3.02
N ASP A 29 3.66 12.07 -2.10
CA ASP A 29 4.87 11.30 -2.43
C ASP A 29 4.48 10.15 -3.36
N SER A 30 5.40 9.74 -4.22
CA SER A 30 5.19 8.58 -5.09
C SER A 30 5.27 7.26 -4.29
N ILE A 31 4.52 6.25 -4.74
CA ILE A 31 4.44 4.91 -4.13
C ILE A 31 5.83 4.28 -3.92
N TRP A 32 6.80 4.50 -4.81
CA TRP A 32 8.16 3.97 -4.64
C TRP A 32 8.80 4.32 -3.29
N LYS A 33 8.42 5.44 -2.67
CA LYS A 33 8.96 5.86 -1.37
C LYS A 33 8.62 4.88 -0.25
N ILE A 34 7.53 4.12 -0.42
CA ILE A 34 7.14 3.03 0.49
C ILE A 34 8.22 1.93 0.49
N ALA A 35 8.92 1.69 -0.63
CA ALA A 35 10.01 0.70 -0.72
C ALA A 35 11.08 0.84 0.36
N LEU A 36 11.40 2.09 0.72
CA LEU A 36 12.41 2.42 1.71
C LEU A 36 12.03 1.96 3.13
N LEU A 37 10.74 1.69 3.36
CA LEU A 37 10.19 1.34 4.66
C LEU A 37 9.97 -0.17 4.82
N TYR A 38 9.82 -0.91 3.70
CA TYR A 38 9.48 -2.33 3.69
C TYR A 38 10.66 -3.25 3.42
N GLY A 39 11.80 -2.73 2.94
CA GLY A 39 13.02 -3.51 2.76
C GLY A 39 12.81 -4.77 1.92
N ASP A 40 13.08 -5.94 2.49
CA ASP A 40 12.94 -7.24 1.83
C ASP A 40 11.50 -7.59 1.44
N ASP A 41 10.50 -7.14 2.23
CA ASP A 41 9.09 -7.37 1.93
C ASP A 41 8.60 -6.54 0.72
N TRP A 42 9.37 -5.52 0.31
CA TRP A 42 8.97 -4.64 -0.78
C TRP A 42 8.80 -5.36 -2.11
N ALA A 43 9.61 -6.39 -2.39
CA ALA A 43 9.50 -7.14 -3.63
C ALA A 43 8.12 -7.78 -3.80
N PHE A 44 7.56 -8.31 -2.71
CA PHE A 44 6.20 -8.85 -2.67
C PHE A 44 5.18 -7.72 -2.91
N TRP A 45 5.22 -6.65 -2.11
CA TRP A 45 4.25 -5.55 -2.24
C TRP A 45 4.29 -4.85 -3.60
N LYS A 46 5.48 -4.70 -4.18
CA LYS A 46 5.64 -4.14 -5.52
C LYS A 46 4.92 -4.99 -6.56
N LYS A 47 5.01 -6.32 -6.47
CA LYS A 47 4.32 -7.23 -7.39
C LYS A 47 2.81 -7.07 -7.27
N GLU A 48 2.30 -7.11 -6.04
CA GLU A 48 0.87 -6.93 -5.76
C GLU A 48 0.37 -5.58 -6.30
N LEU A 49 1.06 -4.48 -5.99
CA LEU A 49 0.71 -3.13 -6.47
C LEU A 49 0.64 -3.07 -8.00
N ILE A 50 1.59 -3.71 -8.70
CA ILE A 50 1.58 -3.78 -10.17
C ILE A 50 0.42 -4.63 -10.68
N GLU A 51 0.08 -5.73 -10.01
CA GLU A 51 -1.07 -6.58 -10.35
C GLU A 51 -2.41 -5.84 -10.23
N PHE A 52 -2.52 -4.93 -9.25
CA PHE A 52 -3.66 -4.02 -9.10
C PHE A 52 -3.59 -2.77 -10.02
N GLY A 53 -2.58 -2.69 -10.90
CA GLY A 53 -2.45 -1.63 -11.90
C GLY A 53 -1.76 -0.35 -11.43
N PHE A 54 -1.18 -0.33 -10.23
CA PHE A 54 -0.41 0.81 -9.75
C PHE A 54 0.99 0.86 -10.39
N THR A 55 1.45 2.08 -10.60
CA THR A 55 2.83 2.39 -10.95
C THR A 55 3.59 2.90 -9.74
N MET A 56 4.92 2.78 -9.79
CA MET A 56 5.79 3.30 -8.73
C MET A 56 5.84 4.84 -8.66
N GLN A 57 5.34 5.51 -9.71
CA GLN A 57 5.29 6.96 -9.81
C GLN A 57 3.98 7.53 -9.25
N ASP A 58 2.93 6.71 -9.21
CA ASP A 58 1.61 7.11 -8.73
C ASP A 58 1.72 7.67 -7.31
N PRO A 59 0.93 8.70 -6.98
CA PRO A 59 0.92 9.25 -5.64
C PRO A 59 0.35 8.24 -4.65
N ILE A 60 0.87 8.27 -3.43
CA ILE A 60 0.37 7.46 -2.31
C ILE A 60 -1.13 7.73 -2.05
N ALA A 61 -1.62 8.92 -2.38
CA ALA A 61 -3.04 9.27 -2.33
C ALA A 61 -3.92 8.30 -3.13
N ASP A 62 -3.47 7.85 -4.31
CA ASP A 62 -4.25 6.95 -5.17
C ASP A 62 -4.39 5.57 -4.53
N LEU A 63 -3.31 5.07 -3.92
CA LEU A 63 -3.33 3.84 -3.13
C LEU A 63 -4.27 3.95 -1.92
N LEU A 64 -4.31 5.12 -1.26
CA LEU A 64 -5.17 5.35 -0.11
C LEU A 64 -6.64 5.56 -0.48
N ALA A 65 -6.92 5.98 -1.73
CA ALA A 65 -8.27 6.21 -2.22
C ALA A 65 -9.04 4.91 -2.55
N VAL A 66 -8.35 3.76 -2.61
CA VAL A 66 -9.00 2.47 -2.84
C VAL A 66 -9.90 2.10 -1.66
N GLU A 67 -11.21 2.03 -1.89
CA GLU A 67 -12.19 1.77 -0.82
C GLU A 67 -12.33 0.28 -0.49
N ALA A 68 -12.14 -0.60 -1.48
CA ALA A 68 -12.23 -2.03 -1.32
C ALA A 68 -11.21 -2.73 -2.24
N TRP A 69 -10.63 -3.81 -1.72
CA TRP A 69 -9.79 -4.72 -2.47
C TRP A 69 -10.63 -5.98 -2.66
N ASP A 70 -11.30 -6.10 -3.81
CA ASP A 70 -12.01 -7.33 -4.15
C ASP A 70 -10.98 -8.41 -4.46
N GLU A 71 -11.00 -9.49 -3.68
CA GLU A 71 -10.45 -10.79 -4.06
C GLU A 71 -11.54 -11.47 -4.90
N GLU A 72 -11.33 -11.65 -6.21
CA GLU A 72 -12.08 -12.70 -6.92
C GLU A 72 -11.74 -14.08 -6.35
#